data_AF-A0A069IDU9-F1
#
_entry.id   AF-A0A069IDU9-F1
#
_cell.length_a   1.000
_cell.length_b   1.000
_cell.length_c   1.000
_cell.angle_alpha   90.00
_cell.angle_beta   90.00
_cell.angle_gamma   90.00
#
_symmetry.space_group_name_H-M   'P 1'
#
loop_
_entity.id
_entity.type
_entity.pdbx_description
1 polymer ?
#
loop_
_entity_poly.entity_id
_entity_poly.type
_entity_poly.pdbx_seq_one_letter_code
_entity_poly.pdbx_strand_id
1 'polypeptide(L)'
;MATARAGSKGEALRLLGTEGVTVVELDYEAGWQDAIELGRLGQKAGIRVEYRGQENIAVKSTTALVAGLMRPKTTFRQRNLYCQFDLSELPAAELESLEAKASKLGDYILAGRLMREVDSVWTE
;
A
#
# COMPACT_ATOMS: atom_id res chain seq x y z
N MET A 1 -11.05 -17.69 0.75
CA MET A 1 -10.05 -17.29 1.77
C MET A 1 -10.38 -15.87 2.18
N ALA A 2 -10.76 -15.64 3.44
CA ALA A 2 -11.04 -14.29 3.90
C ALA A 2 -9.75 -13.67 4.44
N THR A 3 -9.33 -12.57 3.81
CA THR A 3 -8.25 -11.73 4.29
C THR A 3 -8.84 -10.65 5.20
N ALA A 4 -8.32 -10.53 6.41
CA ALA A 4 -8.65 -9.47 7.34
C ALA A 4 -7.45 -8.54 7.52
N ARG A 5 -7.72 -7.26 7.77
CA ARG A 5 -6.69 -6.24 7.98
C ARG A 5 -6.74 -5.76 9.42
N ALA A 6 -5.57 -5.68 10.04
CA ALA A 6 -5.40 -5.16 11.39
C ALA A 6 -4.68 -3.81 11.35
N GLY A 7 -5.26 -2.78 11.95
CA GLY A 7 -4.63 -1.47 12.15
C GLY A 7 -3.83 -1.37 13.46
N SER A 8 -3.73 -2.45 14.24
CA SER A 8 -2.93 -2.52 15.46
C SER A 8 -2.62 -3.96 15.87
N LYS A 9 -1.64 -4.15 16.77
CA LYS A 9 -1.34 -5.45 17.37
C LYS A 9 -2.54 -6.08 18.06
N GLY A 10 -3.29 -5.28 18.84
CA GLY A 10 -4.48 -5.75 19.56
C GLY A 10 -5.58 -6.25 18.62
N GLU A 11 -5.79 -5.54 17.51
CA GLU A 11 -6.72 -5.97 16.48
C GLU A 11 -6.25 -7.25 15.77
N ALA A 12 -4.96 -7.36 15.47
CA ALA A 12 -4.40 -8.56 14.86
C ALA A 12 -4.64 -9.81 15.74
N LEU A 13 -4.38 -9.70 17.06
CA LEU A 13 -4.65 -10.77 18.01
C LEU A 13 -6.12 -11.18 18.03
N ARG A 14 -7.05 -10.22 17.96
CA ARG A 14 -8.49 -10.50 17.86
C ARG A 14 -8.84 -11.23 16.56
N LEU A 15 -8.28 -10.80 15.43
CA LEU A 15 -8.52 -11.40 14.13
C LEU A 15 -7.96 -12.83 14.01
N LEU A 16 -6.86 -13.14 14.70
CA LEU A 16 -6.32 -14.50 14.78
C LEU A 16 -7.27 -15.49 15.47
N GLY A 17 -8.22 -15.01 16.26
CA GLY A 17 -9.27 -15.84 16.88
C GLY A 17 -10.60 -15.82 16.13
N THR A 18 -10.70 -15.14 14.97
CA THR A 18 -11.96 -14.96 14.25
C THR A 18 -12.17 -16.10 13.25
N GLU A 19 -13.31 -16.79 13.35
CA GLU A 19 -13.66 -17.85 12.40
C GLU A 19 -13.75 -17.33 10.96
N GLY A 20 -13.26 -18.15 10.01
CA GLY A 20 -13.28 -17.84 8.59
C GLY A 20 -12.11 -16.97 8.10
N VAL A 21 -11.35 -16.33 8.99
CA VAL A 21 -10.13 -15.60 8.63
C VAL A 21 -9.01 -16.59 8.31
N THR A 22 -8.42 -16.45 7.12
CA THR A 22 -7.30 -17.30 6.67
C THR A 22 -5.99 -16.52 6.53
N VAL A 23 -6.09 -15.19 6.41
CA VAL A 23 -4.95 -14.28 6.31
C VAL A 23 -5.22 -13.04 7.15
N VAL A 24 -4.24 -12.60 7.94
CA VAL A 24 -4.25 -11.31 8.65
C VAL A 24 -3.13 -10.42 8.09
N GLU A 25 -3.50 -9.31 7.47
CA GLU A 25 -2.57 -8.28 7.03
C GLU A 25 -2.35 -7.27 8.16
N LEU A 26 -1.09 -7.07 8.56
CA LEU A 26 -0.68 -6.02 9.48
C LEU A 26 -0.52 -4.72 8.68
N ASP A 27 -1.37 -3.73 8.97
CA ASP A 27 -1.42 -2.45 8.27
C ASP A 27 -1.32 -1.28 9.25
N TYR A 28 -0.18 -1.20 9.91
CA TYR A 28 0.18 -0.13 10.84
C TYR A 28 1.70 0.01 10.90
N GLU A 29 2.17 1.18 11.34
CA GLU A 29 3.58 1.59 11.27
C GLU A 29 4.56 0.59 11.91
N ALA A 30 4.23 0.12 13.11
CA ALA A 30 5.06 -0.84 13.84
C ALA A 30 4.80 -2.31 13.45
N GLY A 31 3.97 -2.57 12.43
CA GLY A 31 3.57 -3.93 12.04
C GLY A 31 4.74 -4.84 11.69
N TRP A 32 5.85 -4.28 11.17
CA TRP A 32 7.07 -5.03 10.89
C TRP A 32 7.74 -5.60 12.16
N GLN A 33 7.61 -4.91 13.30
CA GLN A 33 8.18 -5.37 14.58
C GLN A 33 7.38 -6.54 15.14
N ASP A 34 6.05 -6.49 14.99
CA ASP A 34 5.15 -7.52 15.50
C ASP A 34 5.02 -8.73 14.57
N ALA A 35 5.40 -8.61 13.29
CA ALA A 35 5.18 -9.64 12.27
C ALA A 35 5.75 -11.01 12.64
N ILE A 36 6.89 -11.07 13.34
CA ILE A 36 7.52 -12.33 13.76
C ILE A 36 6.67 -13.03 14.83
N GLU A 37 6.29 -12.30 15.88
CA GLU A 37 5.52 -12.84 17.00
C GLU A 37 4.11 -13.23 16.52
N LEU A 38 3.42 -12.32 15.85
CA LEU A 38 2.08 -12.55 15.31
C LEU A 38 2.10 -13.67 14.25
N GLY A 39 3.16 -13.77 13.44
CA GLY A 39 3.37 -14.86 12.50
C GLY A 39 3.42 -16.23 13.18
N ARG A 40 4.13 -16.36 14.31
CA ARG A 40 4.15 -17.62 15.09
C ARG A 40 2.78 -17.94 15.69
N LEU A 41 2.05 -16.94 16.17
CA LEU A 41 0.71 -17.12 16.72
C LEU A 41 -0.28 -17.53 15.63
N GLY A 42 -0.25 -16.86 14.47
CA GLY A 42 -1.07 -17.20 13.32
C GLY A 42 -0.80 -18.61 12.82
N GLN A 43 0.46 -19.03 12.71
CA GLN A 43 0.80 -20.39 12.29
C GLN A 43 0.16 -21.45 13.20
N LYS A 44 0.14 -21.24 14.52
CA LYS A 44 -0.53 -22.15 15.47
C LYS A 44 -2.04 -22.22 15.24
N ALA A 45 -2.64 -21.14 14.78
CA ALA A 45 -4.06 -21.04 14.45
C ALA A 45 -4.38 -21.45 12.99
N GLY A 46 -3.37 -21.82 12.18
CA GLY A 46 -3.55 -22.08 10.74
C GLY A 46 -3.83 -20.82 9.90
N ILE A 47 -3.49 -19.64 10.43
CA ILE A 47 -3.71 -18.33 9.79
C ILE A 47 -2.37 -17.75 9.36
N ARG A 48 -2.29 -17.29 8.11
CA ARG A 48 -1.10 -16.60 7.62
C ARG A 48 -1.12 -15.14 8.08
N VAL A 49 -0.02 -14.66 8.67
CA VAL A 49 0.15 -13.23 9.00
C VAL A 49 1.14 -12.62 8.04
N GLU A 50 0.78 -11.48 7.46
CA GLU A 50 1.59 -10.79 6.46
C GLU A 50 1.75 -9.32 6.84
N TYR A 51 2.96 -8.80 6.68
CA TYR A 51 3.23 -7.37 6.74
C TYR A 51 3.76 -6.93 5.37
N ARG A 52 3.21 -5.83 4.85
CA ARG A 52 3.67 -5.20 3.62
C ARG A 52 3.86 -3.72 3.88
N GLY A 53 5.11 -3.24 3.80
CA GLY A 53 5.42 -1.82 3.99
C GLY A 53 5.14 -0.95 2.77
N GLN A 54 5.03 -1.57 1.59
CA GLN A 54 4.84 -0.86 0.32
C GLN A 54 3.89 -1.60 -0.62
N GLU A 55 3.29 -0.84 -1.52
CA GLU A 55 2.53 -1.32 -2.66
C GLU A 55 2.95 -0.58 -3.95
N ASN A 56 2.96 -1.30 -5.06
CA ASN A 56 3.35 -0.78 -6.37
C ASN A 56 2.10 -0.52 -7.21
N ILE A 57 1.92 0.72 -7.65
CA ILE A 57 0.75 1.15 -8.41
C ILE A 57 1.16 1.58 -9.80
N ALA A 58 0.58 0.98 -10.82
CA ALA A 58 0.73 1.45 -12.20
C ALA A 58 -0.25 2.60 -12.46
N VAL A 59 0.25 3.77 -12.84
CA VAL A 59 -0.57 4.97 -13.08
C VAL A 59 -0.61 5.26 -14.57
N LYS A 60 -1.81 5.20 -15.17
CA LYS A 60 -1.97 5.19 -16.64
C LYS A 60 -1.92 6.57 -17.29
N SER A 61 -2.21 7.64 -16.56
CA SER A 61 -2.25 9.00 -17.09
C SER A 61 -2.06 10.04 -15.98
N THR A 62 -1.78 11.29 -16.35
CA THR A 62 -1.77 12.44 -15.42
C THR A 62 -3.08 12.57 -14.67
N THR A 63 -4.22 12.41 -15.35
CA THR A 63 -5.55 12.48 -14.73
C THR A 63 -5.70 11.41 -13.64
N ALA A 64 -5.25 10.17 -13.92
CA ALA A 64 -5.27 9.09 -12.94
C ALA A 64 -4.34 9.37 -11.74
N LEU A 65 -3.19 10.01 -11.96
CA LEU A 65 -2.28 10.44 -10.89
C LEU A 65 -2.95 11.47 -9.97
N VAL A 66 -3.52 12.53 -10.56
CA VAL A 66 -4.22 13.60 -9.82
C VAL A 66 -5.38 13.01 -9.01
N ALA A 67 -6.24 12.22 -9.66
CA ALA A 67 -7.39 11.59 -9.04
C ALA A 67 -6.97 10.64 -7.91
N GLY A 68 -5.95 9.80 -8.14
CA GLY A 68 -5.45 8.86 -7.14
C GLY A 68 -4.82 9.53 -5.92
N LEU A 69 -4.11 10.65 -6.12
CA LEU A 69 -3.59 11.47 -5.02
C LEU A 69 -4.68 12.23 -4.26
N MET A 70 -5.87 12.42 -4.83
CA MET A 70 -7.03 12.99 -4.12
C MET A 70 -7.78 11.95 -3.28
N ARG A 71 -7.64 10.65 -3.60
CA ARG A 71 -8.32 9.58 -2.85
C ARG A 71 -7.69 9.41 -1.47
N PRO A 72 -8.50 9.32 -0.39
CA PRO A 72 -8.00 8.99 0.93
C PRO A 72 -7.21 7.69 0.92
N LYS A 73 -6.10 7.67 1.65
CA LYS A 73 -5.29 6.48 1.80
C LYS A 73 -5.98 5.52 2.78
N THR A 74 -6.22 4.30 2.34
CA THR A 74 -6.89 3.26 3.15
C THR A 74 -5.91 2.34 3.88
N THR A 75 -4.61 2.58 3.71
CA THR A 75 -3.54 1.76 4.27
C THR A 75 -2.39 2.63 4.77
N PHE A 76 -1.55 2.07 5.64
CA PHE A 76 -0.30 2.73 6.07
C PHE A 76 0.78 2.68 4.96
N ARG A 77 0.73 1.66 4.11
CA ARG A 77 1.75 1.31 3.11
C ARG A 77 2.21 2.48 2.25
N GLN A 78 3.51 2.62 2.02
CA GLN A 78 4.00 3.54 0.99
C GLN A 78 3.53 3.09 -0.40
N ARG A 79 2.98 4.01 -1.20
CA ARG A 79 2.59 3.70 -2.59
C ARG A 79 3.70 4.15 -3.54
N ASN A 80 4.29 3.20 -4.26
CA ASN A 80 5.21 3.47 -5.36
C ASN A 80 4.39 3.66 -6.64
N LEU A 81 4.23 4.91 -7.08
CA LEU A 81 3.39 5.33 -8.20
C LEU A 81 4.20 5.32 -9.51
N TYR A 82 4.16 4.21 -10.24
CA TYR A 82 4.84 4.04 -11.51
C TYR A 82 4.03 4.67 -12.65
N CYS A 83 4.43 5.87 -13.07
CA CYS A 83 3.76 6.62 -14.12
C CYS A 83 4.11 6.05 -15.50
N GLN A 84 3.10 5.51 -16.20
CA GLN A 84 3.23 4.92 -17.54
C GLN A 84 3.05 5.95 -18.67
N PHE A 85 3.16 7.22 -18.32
CA PHE A 85 3.20 8.37 -19.20
C PHE A 85 4.49 9.14 -18.94
N ASP A 86 4.86 10.03 -19.85
CA ASP A 86 6.09 10.80 -19.71
C ASP A 86 5.89 11.96 -18.72
N LEU A 87 6.59 11.92 -17.60
CA LEU A 87 6.55 12.99 -16.59
C LEU A 87 7.12 14.31 -17.14
N SER A 88 7.93 14.27 -18.20
CA SER A 88 8.48 15.48 -18.84
C SER A 88 7.45 16.25 -19.68
N GLU A 89 6.29 15.65 -19.97
CA GLU A 89 5.16 16.35 -20.59
C GLU A 89 4.43 17.28 -19.61
N LEU A 90 4.67 17.12 -18.30
CA LEU A 90 4.10 18.01 -17.27
C LEU A 90 4.93 19.29 -17.12
N PRO A 91 4.27 20.45 -16.94
CA PRO A 91 4.96 21.64 -16.47
C PRO A 91 5.72 21.37 -15.17
N ALA A 92 6.96 21.87 -15.05
CA ALA A 92 7.82 21.59 -13.89
C ALA A 92 7.15 21.94 -12.55
N ALA A 93 6.42 23.06 -12.49
CA ALA A 93 5.69 23.47 -11.28
C ALA A 93 4.51 22.54 -10.93
N GLU A 94 3.88 21.93 -11.93
CA GLU A 94 2.81 20.95 -11.72
C GLU A 94 3.38 19.64 -11.20
N LEU A 95 4.48 19.16 -11.80
CA LEU A 95 5.18 17.97 -11.33
C LEU A 95 5.66 18.14 -9.88
N GLU A 96 6.30 19.27 -9.55
CA GLU A 96 6.75 19.58 -8.18
C GLU A 96 5.58 19.58 -7.18
N SER A 97 4.43 20.12 -7.57
CA SER A 97 3.23 20.11 -6.74
C SER A 97 2.70 18.69 -6.49
N LEU A 98 2.70 17.84 -7.53
CA LEU A 98 2.29 16.44 -7.44
C LEU A 98 3.26 15.62 -6.59
N GLU A 99 4.56 15.83 -6.73
CA GLU A 99 5.61 15.19 -5.92
C GLU A 99 5.51 15.60 -4.45
N ALA A 100 5.29 16.88 -4.16
CA ALA A 100 5.07 17.37 -2.80
C ALA A 100 3.81 16.77 -2.17
N LYS A 101 2.75 16.61 -2.96
CA LYS A 101 1.51 15.97 -2.51
C LYS A 101 1.70 14.47 -2.26
N ALA A 102 2.35 13.76 -3.17
CA ALA A 102 2.69 12.35 -3.02
C ALA A 102 3.52 12.12 -1.74
N SER A 103 4.56 12.94 -1.54
CA SER A 103 5.44 12.86 -0.37
C SER A 103 4.68 13.04 0.95
N LYS A 104 3.71 13.98 1.00
CA LYS A 104 2.85 14.17 2.19
C LYS A 104 1.97 12.96 2.52
N LEU A 105 1.64 12.13 1.52
CA LEU A 105 0.88 10.90 1.69
C LEU A 105 1.78 9.67 1.97
N GLY A 106 3.10 9.87 1.97
CA GLY A 106 4.08 8.80 2.03
C GLY A 106 4.13 7.98 0.75
N ASP A 107 3.88 8.61 -0.41
CA ASP A 107 3.96 8.00 -1.73
C ASP A 107 5.19 8.49 -2.49
N TYR A 108 5.60 7.72 -3.50
CA TYR A 108 6.74 8.04 -4.36
C TYR A 108 6.33 8.00 -5.83
N ILE A 109 6.53 9.10 -6.56
CA ILE A 109 6.35 9.12 -8.01
C ILE A 109 7.60 8.54 -8.67
N LEU A 110 7.41 7.56 -9.55
CA LEU A 110 8.48 6.83 -10.21
C LEU A 110 8.22 6.74 -11.71
N ALA A 111 9.30 6.71 -12.49
CA ALA A 111 9.22 6.45 -13.93
C ALA A 111 8.69 5.03 -14.19
N GLY A 112 7.74 4.90 -15.13
CA GLY A 112 7.12 3.60 -15.46
C GLY A 112 8.09 2.52 -15.91
N ARG A 113 9.26 2.88 -16.46
CA ARG A 113 10.33 1.92 -16.80
C ARG A 113 10.93 1.19 -15.59
N LEU A 114 10.75 1.71 -14.38
CA LEU A 114 11.23 1.09 -13.13
C LEU A 114 10.20 0.13 -12.53
N MET A 115 9.06 -0.06 -13.20
CA MET A 115 7.93 -0.84 -12.70
C MET A 115 8.33 -2.28 -12.38
N ARG A 116 7.92 -2.72 -11.20
CA ARG A 116 8.05 -4.09 -10.71
C ARG A 116 6.69 -4.78 -10.74
N GLU A 117 6.51 -5.84 -9.96
CA GLU A 117 5.21 -6.46 -9.72
C GLU A 117 4.18 -5.40 -9.29
N VAL A 118 3.02 -5.38 -9.96
CA VAL A 118 1.98 -4.37 -9.80
C VAL A 118 0.88 -4.89 -8.88
N ASP A 119 0.62 -4.15 -7.80
CA ASP A 119 -0.45 -4.46 -6.85
C ASP A 119 -1.80 -3.90 -7.30
N SER A 120 -1.80 -2.71 -7.90
CA SER A 120 -3.01 -2.07 -8.41
C SER A 120 -2.74 -1.16 -9.60
N VAL A 121 -3.80 -0.84 -10.34
CA VAL A 121 -3.73 0.04 -11.51
C VAL A 121 -4.66 1.21 -11.29
N TRP A 122 -4.13 2.43 -11.44
CA TRP A 122 -4.94 3.66 -11.50
C TRP A 122 -5.22 4.00 -12.95
N THR A 123 -6.49 3.87 -13.30
CA THR A 123 -7.11 4.35 -14.53
C THR A 123 -7.97 5.57 -14.21
N GLU A 124 -8.36 6.32 -15.26
CA GLU A 124 -9.21 7.52 -15.17
C GLU A 124 -10.48 7.29 -14.33
#